data_AF-A0A2U9TBD4-F1
#
_entry.id   AF-A0A2U9TBD4-F1
#
_cell.length_a   1.000
_cell.length_b   1.000
_cell.length_c   1.000
_cell.angle_alpha   90.00
_cell.angle_beta   90.00
_cell.angle_gamma   90.00
#
_symmetry.space_group_name_H-M   'P 1'
#
loop_
_entity.id
_entity.type
_entity.pdbx_description
1 polymer ?
#
loop_
_entity_poly.entity_id
_entity_poly.type
_entity_poly.pdbx_seq_one_letter_code
_entity_poly.pdbx_strand_id
1 'polypeptide(L)'
;MKWHWFALCAALGGAPLVCNADDGATPPDGGDACETAYAALPSGTILDLLDPDAPTERRTAALTAYQRLSAMRECPEFGYTLGQLYRHGSYLPGNPLPQDVEKARELILPMAEAGYLPAFADLAEMEMRHANAREAMKWTQVYLHFVQEVQADYVDDADEKHFQRSAYNSHLLARTELVWRRLTRPAPPRRLIRQDLDAYLAEQGPALPRRIHEDQQGLHRRASAQSSSRIRVTSTPEDCYLTPLDRIGSASASWIVEILPSGEAGRTVLENFVPNTQAAELLQNCLAQYTFAPPANGQAATVRVSMVMGSPGTRGIGRRSRPR
;
A
#
# COMPACT_ATOMS: atom_id res chain seq x y z
N MET A 1 35.73 23.29 -40.71
CA MET A 1 34.82 24.38 -40.30
C MET A 1 34.67 24.30 -38.78
N LYS A 2 35.24 25.26 -38.06
CA LYS A 2 35.23 25.33 -36.59
C LYS A 2 34.17 26.35 -36.18
N TRP A 3 33.19 25.95 -35.37
CA TRP A 3 32.18 26.85 -34.83
C TRP A 3 32.59 27.27 -33.42
N HIS A 4 32.93 28.55 -33.27
CA HIS A 4 33.11 29.23 -31.99
C HIS A 4 31.76 29.81 -31.57
N TRP A 5 31.24 29.39 -30.43
CA TRP A 5 30.15 30.10 -29.75
C TRP A 5 30.75 31.10 -28.77
N PHE A 6 30.58 32.38 -29.08
CA PHE A 6 30.85 33.49 -28.18
C PHE A 6 29.69 33.66 -27.21
N ALA A 7 30.02 33.72 -25.92
CA ALA A 7 29.14 34.14 -24.85
C ALA A 7 28.91 35.66 -24.91
N LEU A 8 27.66 36.09 -24.76
CA LEU A 8 27.30 37.48 -24.49
C LEU A 8 26.50 37.52 -23.19
N CYS A 9 27.15 37.98 -22.11
CA CYS A 9 26.49 38.34 -20.86
C CYS A 9 25.93 39.75 -21.01
N ALA A 10 24.60 39.88 -21.09
CA ALA A 10 23.92 41.14 -20.89
C ALA A 10 23.40 41.19 -19.44
N ALA A 11 23.98 42.06 -18.63
CA ALA A 11 23.49 42.40 -17.31
C ALA A 11 22.28 43.33 -17.45
N LEU A 12 21.09 42.86 -17.08
CA LEU A 12 19.91 43.67 -16.86
C LEU A 12 19.64 43.70 -15.35
N GLY A 13 19.79 44.88 -14.76
CA GLY A 13 19.38 45.16 -13.38
C GLY A 13 17.86 45.14 -13.30
N GLY A 14 17.32 44.09 -12.68
CA GLY A 14 15.93 44.02 -12.23
C GLY A 14 15.85 44.38 -10.75
N ALA A 15 14.98 45.34 -10.42
CA ALA A 15 14.61 45.65 -9.05
C ALA A 15 14.06 44.40 -8.34
N PRO A 16 14.24 44.25 -7.01
CA PRO A 16 13.63 43.16 -6.27
C PRO A 16 12.11 43.35 -6.23
N LEU A 17 11.39 42.61 -7.07
CA LEU A 17 9.99 42.33 -6.88
C LEU A 17 9.89 41.46 -5.62
N VAL A 18 9.60 42.11 -4.49
CA VAL A 18 9.09 41.45 -3.30
C VAL A 18 7.70 40.96 -3.66
N CYS A 19 7.62 39.77 -4.26
CA CYS A 19 6.39 39.00 -4.27
C CYS A 19 6.11 38.68 -2.80
N ASN A 20 5.24 39.46 -2.17
CA ASN A 20 4.52 38.98 -1.01
C ASN A 20 3.83 37.70 -1.47
N ALA A 21 4.38 36.56 -1.06
CA ALA A 21 3.65 35.32 -1.10
C ALA A 21 2.37 35.59 -0.31
N ASP A 22 1.24 35.68 -1.01
CA ASP A 22 -0.07 35.66 -0.37
C ASP A 22 -0.03 34.50 0.61
N ASP A 23 -0.23 34.81 1.89
CA ASP A 23 -0.37 33.84 2.96
C ASP A 23 -1.49 32.89 2.54
N GLY A 24 -1.07 31.73 2.04
CA GLY A 24 -1.93 30.78 1.36
C GLY A 24 -3.14 30.51 2.21
N ALA A 25 -4.31 30.94 1.73
CA ALA A 25 -5.58 30.48 2.23
C ALA A 25 -5.49 28.95 2.24
N THR A 26 -5.46 28.38 3.45
CA THR A 26 -5.42 26.94 3.65
C THR A 26 -6.56 26.37 2.82
N PRO A 27 -6.30 25.55 1.79
CA PRO A 27 -7.38 24.97 1.00
C PRO A 27 -8.35 24.30 1.97
N PRO A 28 -9.68 24.45 1.75
CA PRO A 28 -10.68 23.85 2.61
C PRO A 28 -10.33 22.38 2.81
N ASP A 29 -10.32 21.95 4.07
CA ASP A 29 -9.86 20.63 4.48
C ASP A 29 -10.63 19.56 3.70
N GLY A 30 -9.98 18.92 2.73
CA GLY A 30 -10.61 17.94 1.83
C GLY A 30 -11.14 16.70 2.55
N GLY A 31 -10.88 16.57 3.86
CA GLY A 31 -11.41 15.50 4.71
C GLY A 31 -12.93 15.41 4.69
N ASP A 32 -13.65 16.54 4.73
CA ASP A 32 -15.11 16.54 4.84
C ASP A 32 -15.81 15.89 3.63
N ALA A 33 -15.25 16.04 2.43
CA ALA A 33 -15.82 15.48 1.21
C ALA A 33 -15.78 13.94 1.22
N CYS A 34 -14.69 13.36 1.71
CA CYS A 34 -14.49 11.91 1.73
C CYS A 34 -15.28 11.25 2.84
N GLU A 35 -15.35 11.86 4.02
CA GLU A 35 -16.24 11.43 5.10
C GLU A 35 -17.71 11.45 4.66
N THR A 36 -18.13 12.51 3.97
CA THR A 36 -19.48 12.60 3.39
C THR A 36 -19.73 11.50 2.36
N ALA A 37 -18.75 11.22 1.50
CA ALA A 37 -18.86 10.16 0.50
C ALA A 37 -18.98 8.77 1.15
N TYR A 38 -18.20 8.48 2.18
CA TYR A 38 -18.30 7.22 2.93
C TYR A 38 -19.62 7.11 3.69
N ALA A 39 -20.07 8.18 4.35
CA ALA A 39 -21.33 8.20 5.09
C ALA A 39 -22.56 7.98 4.18
N ALA A 40 -22.45 8.33 2.89
CA ALA A 40 -23.50 8.11 1.90
C ALA A 40 -23.56 6.66 1.38
N LEU A 41 -22.54 5.83 1.64
CA LEU A 41 -22.55 4.42 1.26
C LEU A 41 -23.38 3.59 2.24
N PRO A 42 -24.17 2.61 1.76
CA PRO A 42 -24.75 1.61 2.63
C PRO A 42 -23.68 0.92 3.51
N SER A 43 -24.04 0.62 4.76
CA SER A 43 -23.14 -0.11 5.65
C SER A 43 -22.71 -1.44 5.02
N GLY A 44 -21.42 -1.76 5.07
CA GLY A 44 -20.87 -2.97 4.47
C GLY A 44 -20.68 -2.93 2.96
N THR A 45 -20.81 -1.78 2.27
CA THR A 45 -20.62 -1.69 0.81
C THR A 45 -19.28 -2.29 0.34
N ILE A 46 -18.17 -2.04 1.05
CA ILE A 46 -16.87 -2.62 0.68
C ILE A 46 -16.84 -4.15 0.84
N LEU A 47 -17.53 -4.66 1.86
CA LEU A 47 -17.65 -6.10 2.08
C LEU A 47 -18.47 -6.71 0.95
N ASP A 48 -19.60 -6.10 0.60
CA ASP A 48 -20.44 -6.56 -0.52
C ASP A 48 -19.67 -6.51 -1.86
N LEU A 49 -18.75 -5.57 -2.05
CA LEU A 49 -17.90 -5.52 -3.25
C LEU A 49 -16.94 -6.73 -3.33
N LEU A 50 -16.25 -7.00 -2.23
CA LEU A 50 -15.14 -7.98 -2.16
C LEU A 50 -15.61 -9.41 -1.85
N ASP A 51 -16.79 -9.59 -1.27
CA ASP A 51 -17.34 -10.89 -0.88
C ASP A 51 -17.87 -11.66 -2.12
N PRO A 52 -17.29 -12.81 -2.49
CA PRO A 52 -17.78 -13.63 -3.60
C PRO A 52 -19.22 -14.12 -3.38
N ASP A 53 -19.63 -14.31 -2.12
CA ASP A 53 -20.90 -14.90 -1.73
C ASP A 53 -22.01 -13.85 -1.51
N ALA A 54 -21.66 -12.56 -1.62
CA ALA A 54 -22.67 -11.50 -1.56
C ALA A 54 -23.65 -11.59 -2.75
N PRO A 55 -24.95 -11.30 -2.54
CA PRO A 55 -25.95 -11.25 -3.61
C PRO A 55 -25.50 -10.35 -4.77
N THR A 56 -25.60 -10.86 -6.01
CA THR A 56 -25.11 -10.19 -7.23
C THR A 56 -25.58 -8.74 -7.36
N GLU A 57 -26.82 -8.44 -6.97
CA GLU A 57 -27.36 -7.08 -6.98
C GLU A 57 -26.57 -6.13 -6.06
N ARG A 58 -26.27 -6.56 -4.82
CA ARG A 58 -25.49 -5.78 -3.86
C ARG A 58 -24.05 -5.59 -4.34
N ARG A 59 -23.44 -6.64 -4.90
CA ARG A 59 -22.09 -6.56 -5.48
C ARG A 59 -22.02 -5.55 -6.62
N THR A 60 -23.03 -5.58 -7.50
CA THR A 60 -23.14 -4.66 -8.65
C THR A 60 -23.34 -3.21 -8.20
N ALA A 61 -24.21 -3.00 -7.20
CA ALA A 61 -24.43 -1.68 -6.62
C ALA A 61 -23.15 -1.13 -5.94
N ALA A 62 -22.44 -1.97 -5.18
CA ALA A 62 -21.19 -1.60 -4.54
C ALA A 62 -20.10 -1.24 -5.56
N LEU A 63 -19.94 -2.04 -6.62
CA LEU A 63 -19.01 -1.75 -7.71
C LEU A 63 -19.34 -0.42 -8.39
N THR A 64 -20.61 -0.19 -8.72
CA THR A 64 -21.07 1.07 -9.33
C THR A 64 -20.76 2.27 -8.43
N ALA A 65 -20.96 2.13 -7.12
CA ALA A 65 -20.65 3.17 -6.17
C ALA A 65 -19.14 3.48 -6.12
N TYR A 66 -18.29 2.46 -6.03
CA TYR A 66 -16.83 2.63 -6.04
C TYR A 66 -16.31 3.20 -7.35
N GLN A 67 -16.85 2.79 -8.50
CA GLN A 67 -16.52 3.38 -9.81
C GLN A 67 -16.81 4.88 -9.84
N ARG A 68 -17.99 5.30 -9.36
CA ARG A 68 -18.35 6.71 -9.26
C ARG A 68 -17.43 7.48 -8.31
N LEU A 69 -17.18 6.95 -7.11
CA LEU A 69 -16.39 7.62 -6.08
C LEU A 69 -14.89 7.64 -6.40
N SER A 70 -14.39 6.70 -7.22
CA SER A 70 -12.99 6.69 -7.66
C SER A 70 -12.57 7.92 -8.47
N ALA A 71 -13.53 8.70 -9.00
CA ALA A 71 -13.27 9.96 -9.68
C ALA A 71 -12.98 11.14 -8.73
N MET A 72 -13.18 10.97 -7.41
CA MET A 72 -12.90 11.99 -6.40
C MET A 72 -11.41 12.05 -6.12
N ARG A 73 -10.74 13.12 -6.56
CA ARG A 73 -9.28 13.28 -6.42
C ARG A 73 -8.85 13.41 -4.96
N GLU A 74 -9.71 13.96 -4.13
CA GLU A 74 -9.50 14.18 -2.70
C GLU A 74 -9.62 12.88 -1.89
N CYS A 75 -10.19 11.82 -2.48
CA CYS A 75 -10.47 10.52 -1.87
C CYS A 75 -9.82 9.36 -2.65
N PRO A 76 -8.48 9.34 -2.78
CA PRO A 76 -7.76 8.33 -3.56
C PRO A 76 -7.98 6.91 -3.05
N GLU A 77 -8.47 6.72 -1.82
CA GLU A 77 -8.77 5.42 -1.23
C GLU A 77 -9.86 4.63 -1.98
N PHE A 78 -10.84 5.31 -2.61
CA PHE A 78 -11.82 4.64 -3.49
C PHE A 78 -11.17 4.15 -4.78
N GLY A 79 -10.30 4.98 -5.36
CA GLY A 79 -9.48 4.61 -6.51
C GLY A 79 -8.60 3.41 -6.19
N TYR A 80 -7.91 3.43 -5.04
CA TYR A 80 -7.05 2.34 -4.60
C TYR A 80 -7.77 1.00 -4.52
N THR A 81 -8.94 0.91 -3.85
CA THR A 81 -9.71 -0.35 -3.80
C THR A 81 -10.08 -0.84 -5.20
N LEU A 82 -10.52 0.05 -6.08
CA LEU A 82 -10.86 -0.31 -7.46
C LEU A 82 -9.62 -0.73 -8.27
N GLY A 83 -8.48 -0.06 -8.06
CA GLY A 83 -7.21 -0.38 -8.67
C GLY A 83 -6.68 -1.75 -8.24
N GLN A 84 -6.90 -2.15 -6.99
CA GLN A 84 -6.58 -3.49 -6.49
C GLN A 84 -7.42 -4.58 -7.19
N LEU A 85 -8.70 -4.31 -7.47
CA LEU A 85 -9.53 -5.21 -8.28
C LEU A 85 -8.98 -5.34 -9.71
N TYR A 86 -8.68 -4.23 -10.39
CA TYR A 86 -8.09 -4.29 -11.73
C TYR A 86 -6.69 -4.95 -11.74
N ARG A 87 -5.88 -4.77 -10.69
CA ARG A 87 -4.57 -5.40 -10.56
C ARG A 87 -4.69 -6.92 -10.52
N HIS A 88 -5.62 -7.45 -9.74
CA HIS A 88 -5.74 -8.88 -9.52
C HIS A 88 -6.59 -9.60 -10.56
N GLY A 89 -7.64 -8.95 -11.11
CA GLY A 89 -8.59 -9.62 -12.00
C GLY A 89 -9.08 -10.96 -11.43
N SER A 90 -9.13 -11.99 -12.27
CA SER A 90 -9.57 -13.34 -11.89
C SER A 90 -8.71 -14.05 -10.84
N TYR A 91 -7.56 -13.49 -10.45
CA TYR A 91 -6.72 -14.07 -9.39
C TYR A 91 -7.20 -13.74 -7.99
N LEU A 92 -8.00 -12.69 -7.81
CA LEU A 92 -8.69 -12.42 -6.56
C LEU A 92 -10.03 -13.17 -6.58
N PRO A 93 -10.30 -14.10 -5.64
CA PRO A 93 -11.54 -14.88 -5.65
C PRO A 93 -12.78 -13.98 -5.69
N GLY A 94 -13.69 -14.27 -6.62
CA GLY A 94 -14.94 -13.52 -6.78
C GLY A 94 -14.83 -12.16 -7.45
N ASN A 95 -13.63 -11.66 -7.81
CA ASN A 95 -13.44 -10.32 -8.35
C ASN A 95 -14.37 -10.02 -9.55
N PRO A 96 -15.13 -8.91 -9.52
CA PRO A 96 -16.08 -8.60 -10.59
C PRO A 96 -15.43 -7.93 -11.82
N LEU A 97 -14.15 -7.57 -11.76
CA LEU A 97 -13.47 -6.84 -12.83
C LEU A 97 -12.41 -7.70 -13.54
N PRO A 98 -12.22 -7.52 -14.86
CA PRO A 98 -11.10 -8.11 -15.57
C PRO A 98 -9.78 -7.48 -15.11
N GLN A 99 -8.67 -8.17 -15.37
CA GLN A 99 -7.36 -7.60 -15.10
C GLN A 99 -7.06 -6.45 -16.08
N ASP A 100 -6.66 -5.28 -15.56
CA ASP A 100 -6.21 -4.12 -16.35
C ASP A 100 -5.09 -3.39 -15.60
N VAL A 101 -3.86 -3.60 -16.05
CA VAL A 101 -2.65 -3.09 -15.38
C VAL A 101 -2.52 -1.57 -15.51
N GLU A 102 -2.89 -1.02 -16.66
CA GLU A 102 -2.78 0.41 -16.89
C GLU A 102 -3.80 1.16 -16.03
N LYS A 103 -5.04 0.67 -16.00
CA LYS A 103 -6.08 1.23 -15.14
C LYS A 103 -5.75 1.06 -13.65
N ALA A 104 -5.23 -0.09 -13.26
CA ALA A 104 -4.78 -0.32 -11.89
C ALA A 104 -3.69 0.69 -11.48
N ARG A 105 -2.70 0.95 -12.33
CA ARG A 105 -1.65 1.95 -12.08
C ARG A 105 -2.22 3.35 -11.90
N GLU A 106 -3.11 3.78 -12.80
CA GLU A 106 -3.77 5.09 -12.74
C GLU A 106 -4.52 5.29 -11.41
N LEU A 107 -5.14 4.23 -10.90
CA LEU A 107 -5.96 4.28 -9.69
C LEU A 107 -5.18 4.08 -8.39
N ILE A 108 -4.07 3.34 -8.41
CA ILE A 108 -3.25 3.06 -7.21
C ILE A 108 -2.26 4.21 -6.95
N LEU A 109 -1.66 4.80 -7.99
CA LEU A 109 -0.63 5.83 -7.84
C LEU A 109 -1.08 7.04 -7.01
N PRO A 110 -2.29 7.61 -7.19
CA PRO A 110 -2.76 8.73 -6.37
C PRO A 110 -2.79 8.42 -4.88
N MET A 111 -3.08 7.17 -4.49
CA MET A 111 -3.08 6.76 -3.08
C MET A 111 -1.65 6.70 -2.53
N ALA A 112 -0.69 6.21 -3.33
CA ALA A 112 0.73 6.22 -2.96
C ALA A 112 1.25 7.65 -2.79
N GLU A 113 0.91 8.54 -3.73
CA GLU A 113 1.30 9.95 -3.70
C GLU A 113 0.59 10.76 -2.61
N ALA A 114 -0.57 10.31 -2.14
CA ALA A 114 -1.26 10.86 -0.96
C ALA A 114 -0.58 10.48 0.36
N GLY A 115 0.45 9.62 0.34
CA GLY A 115 1.24 9.26 1.52
C GLY A 115 1.06 7.81 1.97
N TYR A 116 0.17 7.03 1.35
CA TYR A 116 -0.04 5.64 1.74
C TYR A 116 1.07 4.73 1.23
N LEU A 117 2.10 4.55 2.06
CA LEU A 117 3.33 3.85 1.70
C LEU A 117 3.14 2.44 1.10
N PRO A 118 2.21 1.58 1.59
CA PRO A 118 2.00 0.24 1.00
C PRO A 118 1.60 0.26 -0.48
N ALA A 119 0.96 1.32 -0.98
CA ALA A 119 0.58 1.41 -2.38
C ALA A 119 1.79 1.41 -3.35
N PHE A 120 2.97 1.90 -2.91
CA PHE A 120 4.20 1.78 -3.72
C PHE A 120 4.66 0.33 -3.86
N ALA A 121 4.55 -0.47 -2.80
CA ALA A 121 4.84 -1.90 -2.87
C ALA A 121 3.84 -2.61 -3.79
N ASP A 122 2.56 -2.24 -3.73
CA ASP A 122 1.53 -2.78 -4.62
C ASP A 122 1.79 -2.48 -6.11
N LEU A 123 2.24 -1.27 -6.43
CA LEU A 123 2.70 -0.92 -7.77
C LEU A 123 3.88 -1.80 -8.19
N ALA A 124 4.89 -1.97 -7.35
CA ALA A 124 6.04 -2.83 -7.66
C ALA A 124 5.63 -4.28 -7.95
N GLU A 125 4.78 -4.86 -7.11
CA GLU A 125 4.28 -6.23 -7.24
C GLU A 125 3.44 -6.44 -8.50
N MET A 126 2.58 -5.47 -8.82
CA MET A 126 1.82 -5.45 -10.06
C MET A 126 2.76 -5.44 -11.27
N GLU A 127 3.71 -4.52 -11.34
CA GLU A 127 4.63 -4.43 -12.48
C GLU A 127 5.51 -5.66 -12.63
N MET A 128 5.96 -6.26 -11.51
CA MET A 128 6.70 -7.51 -11.52
C MET A 128 5.90 -8.64 -12.17
N ARG A 129 4.62 -8.78 -11.81
CA ARG A 129 3.74 -9.82 -12.34
C ARG A 129 3.60 -9.75 -13.86
N HIS A 130 3.65 -8.54 -14.41
CA HIS A 130 3.54 -8.27 -15.84
C HIS A 130 4.89 -8.14 -16.55
N ALA A 131 5.98 -8.53 -15.89
CA ALA A 131 7.35 -8.46 -16.40
C ALA A 131 7.79 -7.05 -16.84
N ASN A 132 7.16 -6.00 -16.32
CA ASN A 132 7.55 -4.60 -16.52
C ASN A 132 8.73 -4.25 -15.61
N ALA A 133 9.88 -4.86 -15.88
CA ALA A 133 11.03 -4.85 -14.97
C ALA A 133 11.49 -3.46 -14.55
N ARG A 134 11.45 -2.49 -15.47
CA ARG A 134 11.90 -1.12 -15.18
C ARG A 134 11.00 -0.44 -14.14
N GLU A 135 9.68 -0.46 -14.39
CA GLU A 135 8.69 0.09 -13.47
C GLU A 135 8.67 -0.66 -12.14
N ALA A 136 8.74 -1.99 -12.17
CA ALA A 136 8.83 -2.81 -10.96
C ALA A 136 10.01 -2.39 -10.08
N MET A 137 11.19 -2.19 -10.68
CA MET A 137 12.38 -1.74 -9.97
C MET A 137 12.25 -0.30 -9.47
N LYS A 138 11.72 0.62 -10.28
CA LYS A 138 11.45 2.00 -9.87
C LYS A 138 10.58 2.02 -8.61
N TRP A 139 9.40 1.39 -8.63
CA TRP A 139 8.48 1.39 -7.49
C TRP A 139 9.04 0.66 -6.28
N THR A 140 9.82 -0.41 -6.49
CA THR A 140 10.54 -1.08 -5.39
C THR A 140 11.51 -0.13 -4.70
N GLN A 141 12.33 0.61 -5.46
CA GLN A 141 13.29 1.55 -4.87
C GLN A 141 12.61 2.72 -4.17
N VAL A 142 11.53 3.26 -4.75
CA VAL A 142 10.74 4.35 -4.13
C VAL A 142 10.16 3.88 -2.79
N TYR A 143 9.54 2.70 -2.76
CA TYR A 143 9.02 2.10 -1.53
C TYR A 143 10.13 1.93 -0.48
N LEU A 144 11.25 1.28 -0.85
CA LEU A 144 12.35 1.01 0.09
C LEU A 144 13.00 2.29 0.61
N HIS A 145 13.10 3.33 -0.23
CA HIS A 145 13.59 4.64 0.18
C HIS A 145 12.71 5.21 1.29
N PHE A 146 11.39 5.27 1.11
CA PHE A 146 10.50 5.83 2.13
C PHE A 146 10.34 4.93 3.37
N VAL A 147 10.44 3.61 3.24
CA VAL A 147 10.54 2.74 4.42
C VAL A 147 11.79 3.08 5.24
N GLN A 148 12.92 3.32 4.58
CA GLN A 148 14.17 3.65 5.26
C GLN A 148 14.16 5.04 5.87
N GLU A 149 13.70 6.06 5.13
CA GLU A 149 13.80 7.46 5.52
C GLU A 149 12.64 7.93 6.41
N VAL A 150 11.45 7.34 6.27
CA VAL A 150 10.24 7.80 6.98
C VAL A 150 9.77 6.78 8.01
N GLN A 151 9.56 5.52 7.60
CA GLN A 151 8.98 4.52 8.50
C GLN A 151 9.91 4.14 9.67
N ALA A 152 11.23 4.23 9.47
CA ALA A 152 12.22 3.90 10.49
C ALA A 152 12.11 4.76 11.77
N ASP A 153 11.48 5.94 11.67
CA ASP A 153 11.25 6.87 12.78
C ASP A 153 10.06 6.46 13.67
N TYR A 154 9.15 5.61 13.17
CA TYR A 154 7.90 5.26 13.86
C TYR A 154 7.89 3.86 14.48
N VAL A 155 8.82 3.01 14.06
CA VAL A 155 9.02 1.72 14.72
C VAL A 155 9.97 1.97 15.88
N ASP A 156 9.60 1.65 17.10
CA ASP A 156 10.52 1.73 18.25
C ASP A 156 11.15 0.37 18.58
N ASP A 157 10.43 -0.72 18.27
CA ASP A 157 10.89 -2.08 18.53
C ASP A 157 11.96 -2.52 17.52
N ALA A 158 13.12 -2.94 18.05
CA ALA A 158 14.23 -3.44 17.25
C ALA A 158 13.88 -4.73 16.50
N ASP A 159 13.06 -5.59 17.10
CA ASP A 159 12.63 -6.84 16.47
C ASP A 159 11.65 -6.56 15.33
N GLU A 160 10.71 -5.64 15.51
CA GLU A 160 9.83 -5.16 14.44
C GLU A 160 10.62 -4.48 13.31
N LYS A 161 11.59 -3.59 13.62
CA LYS A 161 12.48 -2.99 12.60
C LYS A 161 13.20 -4.06 11.79
N HIS A 162 13.74 -5.05 12.48
CA HIS A 162 14.47 -6.13 11.85
C HIS A 162 13.56 -7.00 11.00
N PHE A 163 12.36 -7.33 11.48
CA PHE A 163 11.36 -8.08 10.73
C PHE A 163 10.94 -7.34 9.46
N GLN A 164 10.59 -6.06 9.55
CA GLN A 164 10.20 -5.25 8.39
C GLN A 164 11.35 -5.16 7.36
N ARG A 165 12.58 -4.95 7.80
CA ARG A 165 13.77 -4.92 6.92
C ARG A 165 14.05 -6.27 6.25
N SER A 166 13.95 -7.37 7.00
CA SER A 166 14.48 -8.66 6.57
C SER A 166 13.45 -9.59 5.92
N ALA A 167 12.17 -9.48 6.24
CA ALA A 167 11.13 -10.36 5.71
C ALA A 167 10.61 -9.89 4.35
N TYR A 168 9.81 -8.83 4.35
CA TYR A 168 9.11 -8.39 3.15
C TYR A 168 10.03 -7.60 2.21
N ASN A 169 10.71 -6.57 2.73
CA ASN A 169 11.49 -5.62 1.94
C ASN A 169 12.62 -6.27 1.17
N SER A 170 13.40 -7.12 1.84
CA SER A 170 14.51 -7.86 1.21
C SER A 170 14.00 -8.83 0.14
N HIS A 171 12.85 -9.48 0.37
CA HIS A 171 12.28 -10.43 -0.59
C HIS A 171 11.61 -9.73 -1.79
N LEU A 172 10.97 -8.58 -1.57
CA LEU A 172 10.48 -7.71 -2.65
C LEU A 172 11.64 -7.33 -3.58
N LEU A 173 12.73 -6.78 -3.02
CA LEU A 173 13.91 -6.43 -3.83
C LEU A 173 14.50 -7.64 -4.57
N ALA A 174 14.65 -8.78 -3.91
CA ALA A 174 15.20 -9.98 -4.53
C ALA A 174 14.34 -10.48 -5.71
N ARG A 175 13.00 -10.45 -5.57
CA ARG A 175 12.08 -10.81 -6.67
C ARG A 175 12.15 -9.79 -7.79
N THR A 176 12.21 -8.49 -7.49
CA THR A 176 12.32 -7.46 -8.52
C THR A 176 13.66 -7.56 -9.27
N GLU A 177 14.77 -7.85 -8.58
CA GLU A 177 16.06 -8.11 -9.22
C GLU A 177 16.03 -9.35 -10.11
N LEU A 178 15.29 -10.40 -9.71
CA LEU A 178 15.10 -11.60 -10.54
C LEU A 178 14.42 -11.25 -11.87
N VAL A 179 13.33 -10.49 -11.83
CA VAL A 179 12.61 -10.00 -13.02
C VAL A 179 13.53 -9.12 -13.88
N TRP A 180 14.23 -8.17 -13.26
CA TRP A 180 15.17 -7.26 -13.94
C TRP A 180 16.30 -7.98 -14.67
N ARG A 181 16.96 -8.93 -14.01
CA ARG A 181 18.16 -9.58 -14.55
C ARG A 181 17.84 -10.76 -15.46
N ARG A 182 16.78 -11.52 -15.18
CA ARG A 182 16.53 -12.80 -15.87
C ARG A 182 15.46 -12.72 -16.94
N LEU A 183 14.40 -11.95 -16.71
CA LEU A 183 13.24 -11.90 -17.61
C LEU A 183 13.36 -10.79 -18.66
N THR A 184 14.17 -9.76 -18.42
CA THR A 184 14.44 -8.71 -19.40
C THR A 184 15.78 -8.95 -20.07
N ARG A 185 15.77 -9.20 -21.39
CA ARG A 185 17.00 -9.38 -22.19
C ARG A 185 16.97 -8.47 -23.42
N PRO A 186 17.98 -7.59 -23.61
CA PRO A 186 19.12 -7.36 -22.72
C PRO A 186 18.69 -6.73 -21.38
N ALA A 187 19.39 -7.07 -20.31
CA ALA A 187 19.10 -6.49 -18.99
C ALA A 187 19.37 -4.97 -19.03
N PRO A 188 18.45 -4.12 -18.53
CA PRO A 188 18.67 -2.69 -18.57
C PRO A 188 19.87 -2.28 -17.68
N PRO A 189 20.60 -1.21 -18.03
CA PRO A 189 21.75 -0.76 -17.26
C PRO A 189 21.37 -0.40 -15.82
N ARG A 190 22.17 -0.83 -14.82
CA ARG A 190 21.91 -0.53 -13.39
C ARG A 190 21.82 0.97 -13.08
N ARG A 191 22.48 1.83 -13.87
CA ARG A 191 22.39 3.29 -13.69
C ARG A 191 20.96 3.83 -13.80
N LEU A 192 20.09 3.15 -14.56
CA LEU A 192 18.69 3.55 -14.71
C LEU A 192 17.92 3.46 -13.38
N ILE A 193 18.29 2.51 -12.50
CA ILE A 193 17.66 2.35 -11.18
C ILE A 193 17.77 3.64 -10.37
N ARG A 194 18.98 4.21 -10.32
CA ARG A 194 19.24 5.46 -9.60
C ARG A 194 18.62 6.66 -10.32
N GLN A 195 18.69 6.70 -11.66
CA GLN A 195 18.10 7.79 -12.43
C GLN A 195 16.58 7.88 -12.27
N ASP A 196 15.88 6.73 -12.29
CA ASP A 196 14.42 6.69 -12.13
C ASP A 196 13.98 7.06 -10.71
N LEU A 197 14.75 6.64 -9.69
CA LEU A 197 14.52 7.05 -8.30
C LEU A 197 14.76 8.56 -8.13
N ASP A 198 15.93 9.07 -8.54
CA ASP A 198 16.31 10.48 -8.38
C ASP A 198 15.31 11.39 -9.13
N ALA A 199 14.86 10.99 -10.33
CA ALA A 199 13.85 11.73 -11.09
C ALA A 199 12.51 11.77 -10.36
N TYR A 200 12.03 10.65 -9.82
CA TYR A 200 10.78 10.60 -9.07
C TYR A 200 10.84 11.44 -7.80
N LEU A 201 11.94 11.34 -7.03
CA LEU A 201 12.13 12.13 -5.82
C LEU A 201 12.21 13.63 -6.13
N ALA A 202 12.84 14.02 -7.23
CA ALA A 202 12.90 15.41 -7.67
C ALA A 202 11.53 15.97 -8.08
N GLU A 203 10.69 15.15 -8.73
CA GLU A 203 9.32 15.53 -9.13
C GLU A 203 8.41 15.74 -7.91
N GLN A 204 8.45 14.81 -6.94
CA GLN A 204 7.56 14.85 -5.78
C GLN A 204 8.02 15.86 -4.71
N GLY A 205 9.34 16.08 -4.61
CA GLY A 205 9.95 16.99 -3.65
C GLY A 205 9.69 16.60 -2.18
N PRO A 206 9.81 17.56 -1.24
CA PRO A 206 9.66 17.29 0.19
C PRO A 206 8.20 17.07 0.63
N ALA A 207 7.22 17.30 -0.25
CA ALA A 207 5.80 17.20 0.09
C ALA A 207 5.37 15.74 0.32
N LEU A 208 5.89 14.80 -0.46
CA LEU A 208 5.55 13.38 -0.32
C LEU A 208 6.05 12.76 0.99
N PRO A 209 7.34 12.88 1.39
CA PRO A 209 7.79 12.43 2.71
C PRO A 209 6.91 12.97 3.85
N ARG A 210 6.57 14.27 3.80
CA ARG A 210 5.69 14.90 4.80
C ARG A 210 4.32 14.22 4.85
N ARG A 211 3.67 13.97 3.72
CA ARG A 211 2.38 13.25 3.68
C ARG A 211 2.48 11.83 4.23
N ILE A 212 3.58 11.13 3.97
CA ILE A 212 3.82 9.79 4.55
C ILE A 212 3.95 9.89 6.08
N HIS A 213 4.71 10.85 6.60
CA HIS A 213 4.79 11.11 8.04
C HIS A 213 3.42 11.39 8.67
N GLU A 214 2.61 12.24 8.03
CA GLU A 214 1.26 12.58 8.48
C GLU A 214 0.34 11.35 8.49
N ASP A 215 0.41 10.49 7.47
CA ASP A 215 -0.33 9.22 7.42
C ASP A 215 0.08 8.26 8.55
N GLN A 216 1.39 8.09 8.80
CA GLN A 216 1.90 7.25 9.89
C GLN A 216 1.45 7.74 11.27
N GLN A 217 1.41 9.06 11.48
CA GLN A 217 0.85 9.69 12.68
C GLN A 217 -0.67 9.57 12.78
N GLY A 218 -1.31 9.14 11.69
CA GLY A 218 -2.75 8.95 11.61
C GLY A 218 -3.55 10.23 11.38
N LEU A 219 -2.90 11.33 10.96
CA LEU A 219 -3.55 12.62 10.73
C LEU A 219 -4.56 12.57 9.59
N HIS A 220 -4.33 11.69 8.61
CA HIS A 220 -5.23 11.48 7.46
C HIS A 220 -6.11 10.24 7.60
N ARG A 221 -6.23 9.66 8.81
CA ARG A 221 -7.10 8.49 9.03
C ARG A 221 -8.56 8.90 8.97
N ARG A 222 -9.23 8.42 7.92
CA ARG A 222 -10.65 8.68 7.64
C ARG A 222 -11.54 7.55 8.14
N ALA A 223 -12.87 7.72 8.10
CA ALA A 223 -13.84 6.64 8.25
C ALA A 223 -13.88 5.78 6.97
N SER A 224 -12.72 5.28 6.53
CA SER A 224 -12.65 4.23 5.54
C SER A 224 -12.47 2.89 6.26
N ALA A 225 -12.88 1.81 5.63
CA ALA A 225 -12.53 0.46 6.06
C ALA A 225 -11.01 0.24 6.14
N GLN A 226 -10.21 1.13 5.53
CA GLN A 226 -8.75 1.06 5.45
C GLN A 226 -8.06 1.68 6.68
N SER A 227 -8.76 2.48 7.49
CA SER A 227 -8.15 3.34 8.51
C SER A 227 -8.91 3.38 9.84
N SER A 228 -9.50 2.26 10.28
CA SER A 228 -10.23 2.20 11.54
C SER A 228 -9.30 2.25 12.76
N SER A 229 -8.77 3.43 13.09
CA SER A 229 -7.98 3.71 14.29
C SER A 229 -8.70 3.41 15.61
N ARG A 230 -10.00 3.14 15.57
CA ARG A 230 -10.85 2.97 16.75
C ARG A 230 -11.00 1.54 17.23
N ILE A 231 -10.79 0.55 16.36
CA ILE A 231 -10.93 -0.85 16.75
C ILE A 231 -9.55 -1.38 17.10
N ARG A 232 -9.36 -1.70 18.38
CA ARG A 232 -8.13 -2.31 18.87
C ARG A 232 -8.23 -3.83 18.72
N VAL A 233 -7.22 -4.44 18.11
CA VAL A 233 -6.98 -5.88 18.23
C VAL A 233 -6.58 -6.13 19.68
N THR A 234 -7.36 -6.93 20.40
CA THR A 234 -7.17 -7.19 21.84
C THR A 234 -6.18 -8.30 22.11
N SER A 235 -6.13 -9.30 21.24
CA SER A 235 -5.09 -10.32 21.25
C SER A 235 -4.72 -10.70 19.82
N THR A 236 -3.43 -10.87 19.60
CA THR A 236 -2.91 -11.61 18.43
C THR A 236 -2.58 -13.03 18.88
N PRO A 237 -2.74 -14.05 18.03
CA PRO A 237 -2.31 -15.40 18.37
C PRO A 237 -0.80 -15.39 18.61
N GLU A 238 -0.38 -15.70 19.84
CA GLU A 238 1.04 -15.71 20.25
C GLU A 238 1.90 -16.64 19.37
N ASP A 239 1.29 -17.67 18.79
CA ASP A 239 1.97 -18.76 18.11
C ASP A 239 1.32 -19.12 16.75
N CYS A 240 0.95 -18.13 15.93
CA CYS A 240 0.59 -18.47 14.54
C CYS A 240 1.84 -18.81 13.70
N TYR A 241 2.29 -20.07 13.82
CA TYR A 241 3.34 -20.61 12.97
C TYR A 241 2.74 -21.13 11.69
N LEU A 242 3.15 -20.52 10.59
CA LEU A 242 2.82 -21.01 9.27
C LEU A 242 3.95 -21.93 8.80
N THR A 243 3.57 -23.12 8.33
CA THR A 243 4.52 -24.00 7.64
C THR A 243 5.08 -23.23 6.44
N PRO A 244 6.42 -23.15 6.29
CA PRO A 244 7.00 -22.47 5.14
C PRO A 244 6.42 -23.02 3.85
N LEU A 245 5.84 -22.14 3.02
CA LEU A 245 5.48 -22.51 1.67
C LEU A 245 6.77 -22.71 0.88
N ASP A 246 6.91 -23.88 0.26
CA ASP A 246 8.10 -24.21 -0.53
C ASP A 246 8.39 -23.08 -1.54
N ARG A 247 9.58 -22.49 -1.43
CA ARG A 247 10.11 -21.42 -2.30
C ARG A 247 9.50 -20.03 -2.14
N ILE A 248 8.61 -19.79 -1.19
CA ILE A 248 8.11 -18.44 -0.87
C ILE A 248 8.85 -17.93 0.36
N GLY A 249 9.79 -17.00 0.17
CA GLY A 249 10.60 -16.44 1.27
C GLY A 249 9.82 -15.47 2.16
N SER A 250 8.81 -14.80 1.60
CA SER A 250 7.85 -13.98 2.33
C SER A 250 6.53 -13.85 1.57
N ALA A 251 5.47 -13.56 2.31
CA ALA A 251 4.14 -13.30 1.78
C ALA A 251 3.47 -12.19 2.59
N SER A 252 2.51 -11.52 2.00
CA SER A 252 1.64 -10.58 2.70
C SER A 252 0.23 -10.69 2.16
N ALA A 253 -0.75 -10.46 3.02
CA ALA A 253 -2.12 -10.30 2.59
C ALA A 253 -2.84 -9.31 3.51
N SER A 254 -3.86 -8.68 2.96
CA SER A 254 -4.71 -7.71 3.63
C SER A 254 -6.16 -8.13 3.47
N TRP A 255 -6.89 -8.09 4.58
CA TRP A 255 -8.32 -8.39 4.63
C TRP A 255 -9.08 -7.18 5.14
N ILE A 256 -10.32 -7.04 4.69
CA ILE A 256 -11.32 -6.23 5.38
C ILE A 256 -12.14 -7.17 6.27
N VAL A 257 -12.17 -6.85 7.56
CA VAL A 257 -12.86 -7.63 8.58
C VAL A 257 -14.01 -6.81 9.12
N GLU A 258 -15.22 -7.35 9.07
CA GLU A 258 -16.38 -6.84 9.79
C GLU A 258 -16.27 -7.21 11.26
N ILE A 259 -16.42 -6.25 12.15
CA ILE A 259 -16.37 -6.43 13.60
C ILE A 259 -17.77 -6.16 14.12
N LEU A 260 -18.39 -7.21 14.67
CA LEU A 260 -19.74 -7.16 15.20
C LEU A 260 -19.77 -6.37 16.52
N PRO A 261 -20.97 -5.92 16.98
CA PRO A 261 -21.11 -5.25 18.28
C PRO A 261 -20.57 -6.05 19.48
N SER A 262 -20.46 -7.38 19.36
CA SER A 262 -19.86 -8.26 20.36
C SER A 262 -18.32 -8.18 20.42
N GLY A 263 -17.67 -7.60 19.42
CA GLY A 263 -16.22 -7.69 19.20
C GLY A 263 -15.78 -8.92 18.40
N GLU A 264 -16.71 -9.82 18.06
CA GLU A 264 -16.42 -10.97 17.20
C GLU A 264 -16.23 -10.52 15.74
N ALA A 265 -15.37 -11.23 15.01
CA ALA A 265 -15.25 -11.06 13.58
C ALA A 265 -16.48 -11.65 12.85
N GLY A 266 -17.12 -10.84 12.02
CA GLY A 266 -18.14 -11.24 11.06
C GLY A 266 -17.52 -11.63 9.72
N ARG A 267 -17.96 -11.00 8.63
CA ARG A 267 -17.39 -11.23 7.29
C ARG A 267 -15.91 -10.87 7.24
N THR A 268 -15.12 -11.72 6.60
CA THR A 268 -13.69 -11.50 6.36
C THR A 268 -13.43 -11.67 4.87
N VAL A 269 -13.10 -10.58 4.19
CA VAL A 269 -12.92 -10.57 2.73
C VAL A 269 -11.48 -10.21 2.38
N LEU A 270 -10.91 -10.93 1.41
CA LEU A 270 -9.55 -10.68 0.95
C LEU A 270 -9.54 -9.43 0.07
N GLU A 271 -8.66 -8.48 0.38
CA GLU A 271 -8.50 -7.24 -0.40
C GLU A 271 -7.22 -7.28 -1.24
N ASN A 272 -6.14 -7.81 -0.66
CA ASN A 272 -4.84 -7.86 -1.30
C ASN A 272 -4.07 -9.09 -0.87
N PHE A 273 -3.21 -9.59 -1.76
CA PHE A 273 -2.29 -10.68 -1.44
C PHE A 273 -1.05 -10.65 -2.33
N VAL A 274 0.04 -11.17 -1.78
CA VAL A 274 1.33 -11.33 -2.41
C VAL A 274 2.04 -12.56 -1.80
N PRO A 275 2.72 -13.40 -2.61
CA PRO A 275 2.76 -13.37 -4.06
C PRO A 275 1.55 -14.08 -4.71
N ASN A 276 0.81 -14.89 -3.94
CA ASN A 276 -0.31 -15.69 -4.44
C ASN A 276 -1.38 -15.90 -3.36
N THR A 277 -2.55 -16.39 -3.76
CA THR A 277 -3.71 -16.60 -2.89
C THR A 277 -3.48 -17.70 -1.86
N GLN A 278 -2.69 -18.74 -2.18
CA GLN A 278 -2.38 -19.82 -1.24
C GLN A 278 -1.70 -19.31 0.03
N ALA A 279 -0.81 -18.32 -0.09
CA ALA A 279 -0.20 -17.68 1.07
C ALA A 279 -1.22 -16.88 1.90
N ALA A 280 -2.20 -16.25 1.24
CA ALA A 280 -3.29 -15.57 1.93
C ALA A 280 -4.20 -16.56 2.68
N GLU A 281 -4.55 -17.70 2.09
CA GLU A 281 -5.34 -18.75 2.76
C GLU A 281 -4.67 -19.24 4.06
N LEU A 282 -3.34 -19.42 4.05
CA LEU A 282 -2.59 -19.76 5.25
C LEU A 282 -2.66 -18.67 6.31
N LEU A 283 -2.43 -17.41 5.93
CA LEU A 283 -2.50 -16.28 6.85
C LEU A 283 -3.93 -16.04 7.38
N GLN A 284 -4.96 -16.39 6.62
CA GLN A 284 -6.35 -16.26 7.06
C GLN A 284 -6.65 -17.15 8.29
N ASN A 285 -6.00 -18.33 8.40
CA ASN A 285 -6.12 -19.17 9.59
C ASN A 285 -5.55 -18.50 10.85
N CYS A 286 -4.53 -17.65 10.69
CA CYS A 286 -4.03 -16.82 11.79
C CYS A 286 -5.03 -15.72 12.13
N LEU A 287 -5.57 -15.04 11.11
CA LEU A 287 -6.54 -13.96 11.29
C LEU A 287 -7.79 -14.44 12.04
N ALA A 288 -8.25 -15.67 11.78
CA ALA A 288 -9.39 -16.26 12.47
C ALA A 288 -9.23 -16.38 14.00
N GLN A 289 -8.00 -16.26 14.52
CA GLN A 289 -7.70 -16.30 15.95
C GLN A 289 -7.60 -14.90 16.59
N TYR A 290 -7.74 -13.84 15.79
CA TYR A 290 -7.69 -12.47 16.30
C TYR A 290 -8.96 -12.19 17.11
N THR A 291 -8.79 -11.48 18.22
CA THR A 291 -9.91 -10.92 18.97
C THR A 291 -9.90 -9.41 18.83
N PHE A 292 -11.08 -8.80 18.77
CA PHE A 292 -11.23 -7.37 18.59
C PHE A 292 -12.04 -6.76 19.74
N ALA A 293 -11.70 -5.53 20.11
CA ALA A 293 -12.54 -4.78 21.03
C ALA A 293 -13.89 -4.45 20.37
N PRO A 294 -15.01 -4.54 21.11
CA PRO A 294 -16.32 -4.10 20.62
C PRO A 294 -16.28 -2.65 20.10
N PRO A 295 -16.93 -2.34 18.96
CA PRO A 295 -17.07 -0.98 18.49
C PRO A 295 -17.80 -0.09 19.50
N ALA A 296 -17.28 1.11 19.76
CA ALA A 296 -17.79 1.99 20.83
C ALA A 296 -19.25 2.46 20.64
N ASN A 297 -19.76 2.48 19.40
CA ASN A 297 -21.12 2.89 19.07
C ASN A 297 -22.12 1.72 19.05
N GLY A 298 -21.70 0.50 19.37
CA GLY A 298 -22.54 -0.70 19.33
C GLY A 298 -23.02 -1.09 17.92
N GLN A 299 -22.45 -0.51 16.86
CA GLN A 299 -22.73 -0.87 15.47
C GLN A 299 -21.58 -1.70 14.91
N ALA A 300 -21.88 -2.55 13.93
CA ALA A 300 -20.83 -3.24 13.20
C ALA A 300 -19.91 -2.21 12.53
N ALA A 301 -18.61 -2.51 12.51
CA ALA A 301 -17.60 -1.65 11.92
C ALA A 301 -16.63 -2.48 11.07
N THR A 302 -15.87 -1.86 10.19
CA THR A 302 -14.90 -2.55 9.34
C THR A 302 -13.49 -2.12 9.66
N VAL A 303 -12.56 -3.08 9.72
CA VAL A 303 -11.12 -2.86 9.90
C VAL A 303 -10.33 -3.56 8.81
N ARG A 304 -9.32 -2.88 8.28
CA ARG A 304 -8.29 -3.50 7.46
C ARG A 304 -7.26 -4.15 8.37
N VAL A 305 -7.07 -5.46 8.23
CA VAL A 305 -5.99 -6.20 8.89
C VAL A 305 -5.00 -6.63 7.83
N SER A 306 -3.74 -6.22 7.96
CA SER A 306 -2.66 -6.67 7.08
C SER A 306 -1.73 -7.58 7.87
N MET A 307 -1.36 -8.71 7.27
CA MET A 307 -0.42 -9.66 7.85
C MET A 307 0.73 -9.88 6.89
N VAL A 308 1.91 -10.12 7.46
CA VAL A 308 3.13 -10.43 6.72
C VAL A 308 3.71 -11.71 7.31
N MET A 309 4.04 -12.66 6.45
CA MET A 309 4.87 -13.81 6.74
C MET A 309 6.26 -13.53 6.19
N GLY A 310 7.30 -13.83 6.99
CA GLY A 310 8.68 -13.87 6.55
C GLY A 310 9.39 -15.11 7.04
N SER A 311 10.39 -15.59 6.29
CA SER A 311 11.27 -16.64 6.77
C SER A 311 11.91 -16.20 8.11
N PRO A 312 11.79 -17.00 9.19
CA PRO A 312 12.46 -16.72 10.47
C PRO A 312 13.99 -16.84 10.37
N GLY A 313 14.56 -17.13 9.20
CA GLY A 313 16.01 -17.26 8.96
C GLY A 313 16.83 -16.00 9.22
N THR A 314 16.20 -14.88 9.58
CA THR A 314 16.88 -13.70 10.11
C THR A 314 16.59 -13.40 11.58
N ARG A 315 15.69 -14.12 12.30
CA ARG A 315 15.77 -14.12 13.77
C ARG A 315 17.18 -14.61 14.08
N GLY A 316 18.02 -13.74 14.64
CA GLY A 316 19.40 -14.06 14.95
C GLY A 316 19.41 -15.43 15.59
N ILE A 317 20.23 -16.34 15.06
CA ILE A 317 20.41 -17.67 15.61
C ILE A 317 20.93 -17.44 17.04
N GLY A 318 20.01 -17.31 17.98
CA GLY A 318 20.22 -17.61 19.37
C GLY A 318 20.58 -19.07 19.36
N ARG A 319 21.88 -19.37 19.30
CA ARG A 319 22.42 -20.68 19.61
C ARG A 319 21.82 -21.02 20.96
N ARG A 320 20.79 -21.88 20.98
CA ARG A 320 20.61 -22.78 22.11
C ARG A 320 21.89 -23.60 22.13
N SER A 321 22.85 -23.16 22.95
CA SER A 321 23.94 -24.01 23.38
C SER A 321 23.29 -25.26 23.94
N ARG A 322 23.42 -26.38 23.23
CA ARG A 322 23.12 -27.69 23.82
C ARG A 322 23.89 -27.75 25.15
N PRO A 323 23.22 -28.01 26.29
CA PRO A 323 23.95 -28.33 27.50
C PRO A 323 24.83 -29.55 27.21
N ARG A 324 26.11 -29.45 27.58
CA ARG A 324 27.03 -30.61 27.61
C ARG A 324 26.73 -31.46 28.82
#